data_AF-A0A379FGZ1-F1
#
_entry.id   AF-A0A379FGZ1-F1
#
_cell.length_a   1.000
_cell.length_b   1.000
_cell.length_c   1.000
_cell.angle_alpha   90.00
_cell.angle_beta   90.00
_cell.angle_gamma   90.00
#
_symmetry.space_group_name_H-M   'P 1'
#
loop_
_entity.id
_entity.type
_entity.pdbx_description
1 polymer ?
#
loop_
_entity_poly.entity_id
_entity_poly.type
_entity_poly.pdbx_seq_one_letter_code
_entity_poly.pdbx_strand_id
1 'polypeptide(L)'
;MLDVNEIKTHAPNFYAILPFTPIIGVLVFDGKWLPELHIVAIIILCMMLSAVIEFIRSFSAKEVFAGLEVAYRGMADAFAQVVMLLVAAGFLRKV
;
A
#
# COMPACT_ATOMS: atom_id res chain seq x y z
N MET A 1 -17.67 -1.18 -23.01
CA MET A 1 -18.19 -0.85 -21.67
C MET A 1 -18.00 -2.11 -20.84
N LEU A 2 -17.02 -2.12 -19.95
CA LEU A 2 -16.76 -3.30 -19.11
C LEU A 2 -17.87 -3.38 -18.05
N ASP A 3 -18.53 -4.53 -17.99
CA ASP A 3 -19.66 -4.81 -17.12
C ASP A 3 -19.24 -4.71 -15.65
N VAL A 4 -19.85 -3.76 -14.92
CA VAL A 4 -19.49 -3.39 -13.55
C VAL A 4 -20.18 -4.32 -12.52
N ASN A 5 -20.93 -5.34 -12.95
CA ASN A 5 -21.72 -6.20 -12.06
C ASN A 5 -21.03 -7.51 -11.62
N GLU A 6 -19.79 -7.78 -12.02
CA GLU A 6 -19.09 -9.03 -11.67
C GLU A 6 -17.95 -8.88 -10.65
N ILE A 7 -17.73 -7.67 -10.11
CA ILE A 7 -16.87 -7.49 -8.93
C ILE A 7 -17.73 -7.67 -7.67
N LYS A 8 -18.10 -8.91 -7.35
CA LYS A 8 -18.51 -9.26 -5.99
C LYS A 8 -17.29 -9.23 -5.08
N THR A 9 -16.83 -8.03 -4.75
CA THR A 9 -15.85 -7.85 -3.67
C THR A 9 -16.61 -7.93 -2.35
N HIS A 10 -16.57 -9.11 -1.72
CA HIS A 10 -16.93 -9.27 -0.31
C HIS A 10 -15.88 -8.62 0.63
N ALA A 11 -15.12 -7.65 0.12
CA ALA A 11 -14.16 -6.87 0.87
C ALA A 11 -14.92 -5.70 1.49
N PRO A 12 -15.01 -5.60 2.83
CA PRO A 12 -15.82 -4.58 3.47
C PRO A 12 -15.33 -3.18 3.06
N ASN A 13 -16.26 -2.23 2.89
CA ASN A 13 -15.99 -0.84 2.45
C ASN A 13 -14.89 -0.14 3.28
N PHE A 14 -14.64 -0.61 4.50
CA PHE A 14 -13.57 -0.13 5.36
C PHE A 14 -12.17 -0.32 4.76
N TYR A 15 -11.92 -1.31 3.88
CA TYR A 15 -10.63 -1.48 3.23
C TYR A 15 -10.28 -0.37 2.23
N ALA A 16 -11.24 0.44 1.79
CA ALA A 16 -10.98 1.58 0.91
C ALA A 16 -10.20 2.72 1.61
N ILE A 17 -10.22 2.78 2.96
CA ILE A 17 -9.50 3.82 3.72
C ILE A 17 -8.03 3.44 3.98
N LEU A 18 -7.70 2.15 3.89
CA LEU A 18 -6.36 1.61 4.18
C LEU A 18 -5.20 2.24 3.39
N PRO A 19 -5.32 2.61 2.09
CA PRO A 19 -4.27 3.33 1.38
C PRO A 19 -4.03 4.77 1.91
N PHE A 20 -4.94 5.33 2.71
CA PHE A 20 -4.79 6.63 3.38
C PHE A 20 -4.21 6.52 4.79
N THR A 21 -4.21 5.33 5.39
CA THR A 21 -3.61 5.08 6.71
C THR A 21 -2.14 5.54 6.82
N PRO A 22 -1.27 5.40 5.80
CA PRO A 22 0.09 5.92 5.85
C PRO A 22 0.14 7.44 6.02
N ILE A 23 -0.79 8.19 5.40
CA ILE A 23 -0.85 9.66 5.49
C ILE A 23 -1.23 10.07 6.91
N ILE A 24 -2.26 9.43 7.48
CA ILE A 24 -2.68 9.64 8.87
C ILE A 24 -1.53 9.27 9.82
N GLY A 25 -0.83 8.18 9.55
CA GLY A 25 0.35 7.75 10.31
C GLY A 25 1.45 8.82 10.32
N VAL A 26 1.81 9.38 9.17
CA VAL A 26 2.80 10.46 9.09
C VAL A 26 2.39 11.68 9.91
N LEU A 27 1.12 12.08 9.86
CA LEU A 27 0.63 13.24 10.64
C LEU A 27 0.65 13.00 12.16
N VAL A 28 0.44 11.76 12.60
CA VAL A 28 0.47 11.39 14.03
C VAL A 28 1.92 11.26 14.53
N PHE A 29 2.82 10.74 13.71
CA PHE A 29 4.24 10.53 14.02
C PHE A 29 5.13 11.70 13.55
N ASP A 30 4.57 12.89 13.36
CA ASP A 30 5.26 14.13 12.93
C ASP A 30 6.14 14.76 14.05
N GLY A 31 6.48 14.02 15.10
CA GLY A 31 7.30 14.53 16.21
C GLY A 31 6.56 15.38 17.25
N LYS A 32 5.33 15.84 16.97
CA LYS A 32 4.53 16.67 17.89
C LYS A 32 3.86 15.90 19.03
N TRP A 33 3.46 14.66 18.78
CA TRP A 33 2.74 13.80 19.74
C TRP A 33 3.49 12.49 20.02
N LEU A 34 4.20 11.96 19.02
CA LEU A 34 5.01 10.74 19.08
C LEU A 34 6.37 10.99 18.39
N PRO A 35 7.43 10.23 18.72
CA PRO A 35 8.74 10.41 18.12
C PRO A 35 8.69 10.27 16.59
N GLU A 36 9.52 11.05 15.91
CA GLU A 36 9.59 11.07 14.46
C GLU A 36 9.96 9.68 13.91
N LEU A 37 9.12 9.17 13.01
CA LEU A 37 9.33 7.88 12.38
C LEU A 37 9.55 8.09 10.89
N HIS A 38 10.55 7.41 10.33
CA HIS A 38 10.76 7.42 8.87
C HIS A 38 9.52 6.91 8.15
N ILE A 39 9.21 7.52 7.01
CA ILE A 39 8.02 7.17 6.20
C ILE A 39 7.99 5.68 5.84
N VAL A 40 9.16 5.07 5.60
CA VAL A 40 9.30 3.63 5.32
C VAL A 40 8.86 2.78 6.51
N ALA A 41 9.21 3.17 7.73
CA ALA A 41 8.80 2.47 8.94
C ALA A 41 7.27 2.56 9.14
N ILE A 42 6.66 3.72 8.84
CA ILE A 42 5.20 3.91 8.90
C ILE A 42 4.50 3.03 7.88
N ILE A 43 5.03 2.90 6.66
CA ILE A 43 4.48 2.02 5.63
C ILE A 43 4.57 0.56 6.07
N ILE A 44 5.71 0.11 6.60
CA ILE A 44 5.87 -1.25 7.13
C ILE A 44 4.90 -1.51 8.30
N LEU A 45 4.74 -0.54 9.20
CA LEU A 45 3.77 -0.62 10.30
C LEU A 45 2.33 -0.75 9.78
N CYS A 46 1.95 0.04 8.76
CA CYS A 46 0.64 -0.05 8.13
C CYS A 46 0.42 -1.40 7.46
N MET A 47 1.45 -1.94 6.81
CA MET A 47 1.41 -3.25 6.17
C MET A 47 1.25 -4.38 7.20
N MET A 48 1.96 -4.27 8.34
CA MET A 48 1.80 -5.17 9.49
C MET A 48 0.39 -5.09 10.10
N LEU A 49 -0.14 -3.88 10.30
CA LEU A 49 -1.52 -3.68 10.78
C LEU A 49 -2.54 -4.30 9.81
N SER A 50 -2.36 -4.09 8.51
CA SER A 50 -3.22 -4.69 7.47
C SER A 50 -3.17 -6.22 7.52
N ALA A 51 -1.98 -6.79 7.68
CA ALA A 51 -1.80 -8.23 7.81
C ALA A 51 -2.46 -8.79 9.08
N VAL A 52 -2.38 -8.06 10.21
CA VAL A 52 -3.06 -8.45 11.46
C VAL A 52 -4.59 -8.38 11.32
N ILE A 53 -5.13 -7.33 10.70
CA ILE A 53 -6.57 -7.20 10.44
C ILE A 53 -7.06 -8.34 9.54
N GLU A 54 -6.30 -8.63 8.48
CA GLU A 54 -6.60 -9.74 7.56
C GLU A 54 -6.50 -11.10 8.25
N PHE A 55 -5.51 -11.28 9.13
CA PHE A 55 -5.33 -12.49 9.92
C PHE A 55 -6.48 -12.72 10.88
N ILE A 56 -6.95 -11.68 11.59
CA ILE A 56 -8.10 -11.77 12.50
C ILE A 56 -9.38 -12.11 11.72
N ARG A 57 -9.53 -11.62 10.50
CA ARG A 57 -10.71 -11.85 9.65
C ARG A 57 -10.74 -13.22 9.00
N SER A 58 -9.63 -13.65 8.40
CA SER A 58 -9.53 -14.88 7.62
C SER A 58 -9.12 -16.09 8.49
N PHE A 59 -8.44 -15.86 9.62
CA PHE A 59 -7.83 -16.89 10.48
C PHE A 59 -6.88 -17.86 9.73
N SER A 60 -6.54 -17.54 8.48
CA SER A 60 -5.68 -18.31 7.59
C SER A 60 -4.45 -17.48 7.24
N ALA A 61 -3.29 -17.90 7.75
CA ALA A 61 -2.02 -17.26 7.40
C ALA A 61 -1.75 -17.30 5.89
N LYS A 62 -2.23 -18.34 5.17
CA LYS A 62 -2.04 -18.48 3.73
C LYS A 62 -2.68 -17.34 2.94
N GLU A 63 -3.89 -16.94 3.31
CA GLU A 63 -4.58 -15.84 2.65
C GLU A 63 -3.90 -14.49 2.93
N VAL A 64 -3.43 -14.29 4.17
CA VAL A 64 -2.68 -13.08 4.56
C VAL A 64 -1.38 -12.94 3.77
N PHE A 65 -0.58 -14.01 3.68
CA PHE A 65 0.68 -13.97 2.92
C PHE A 65 0.46 -13.81 1.41
N ALA A 66 -0.59 -14.43 0.85
CA ALA A 66 -0.94 -14.23 -0.55
C ALA A 66 -1.34 -12.77 -0.83
N GLY A 67 -2.14 -12.16 0.06
CA GLY A 67 -2.49 -10.74 -0.04
C GLY A 67 -1.26 -9.82 0.08
N LEU A 68 -0.35 -10.14 1.01
CA LEU A 68 0.90 -9.40 1.21
C LEU A 68 1.82 -9.48 -0.02
N GLU A 69 1.95 -10.65 -0.65
CA GLU A 69 2.76 -10.82 -1.86
C GLU A 69 2.21 -9.99 -3.02
N VAL A 70 0.89 -10.00 -3.22
CA VAL A 70 0.24 -9.19 -4.26
C VAL A 70 0.43 -7.70 -3.98
N ALA A 71 0.27 -7.26 -2.73
CA ALA A 71 0.49 -5.86 -2.35
C ALA A 71 1.95 -5.42 -2.59
N TYR A 72 2.91 -6.26 -2.21
CA TYR A 72 4.34 -5.96 -2.40
C TYR A 72 4.73 -5.91 -3.88
N ARG A 73 4.23 -6.86 -4.70
CA ARG A 73 4.42 -6.84 -6.16
C ARG A 73 3.81 -5.60 -6.78
N GLY A 74 2.59 -5.22 -6.41
CA GLY A 74 1.95 -4.00 -6.90
C GLY A 74 2.75 -2.73 -6.57
N MET A 75 3.37 -2.67 -5.39
CA MET A 75 4.27 -1.57 -5.03
C MET A 75 5.54 -1.55 -5.89
N ALA A 76 6.15 -2.72 -6.13
CA ALA A 76 7.34 -2.84 -6.97
C ALA A 76 7.07 -2.46 -8.43
N ASP A 77 5.93 -2.87 -8.98
CA ASP A 77 5.51 -2.55 -10.36
C ASP A 77 5.26 -1.06 -10.53
N ALA A 78 4.55 -0.43 -9.57
CA ALA A 78 4.33 1.01 -9.57
C ALA A 78 5.65 1.79 -9.47
N PHE A 79 6.58 1.33 -8.62
CA PHE A 79 7.91 1.93 -8.51
C PHE A 79 8.71 1.81 -9.82
N ALA A 80 8.72 0.64 -10.44
CA ALA A 80 9.40 0.41 -11.72
C ALA A 80 8.84 1.31 -12.83
N GLN A 81 7.52 1.50 -12.90
CA GLN A 81 6.88 2.41 -13.85
C GLN A 81 7.39 3.84 -13.68
N VAL A 82 7.43 4.36 -12.45
CA VAL A 82 7.92 5.72 -12.17
C VAL A 82 9.40 5.86 -12.53
N VAL A 83 10.24 4.87 -12.20
CA VAL A 83 11.66 4.89 -12.53
C VAL A 83 11.86 4.89 -14.05
N MET A 84 11.13 4.09 -14.82
CA MET A 84 11.23 4.08 -16.28
C MET A 84 10.88 5.44 -16.90
N LEU A 85 9.84 6.11 -16.39
CA LEU A 85 9.47 7.46 -16.83
C LEU A 85 10.55 8.49 -16.48
N LEU A 86 11.13 8.42 -15.28
CA LEU A 86 12.21 9.31 -14.86
C LEU A 86 13.49 9.12 -15.70
N VAL A 87 13.82 7.87 -16.03
CA VAL A 87 14.95 7.54 -16.91
C VAL A 87 14.70 8.11 -18.31
N ALA A 88 13.51 7.90 -18.89
CA ALA A 88 13.14 8.46 -20.20
C ALA A 88 13.21 10.00 -20.21
N ALA A 89 12.67 10.66 -19.17
CA ALA A 89 12.75 12.11 -19.02
C ALA A 89 14.20 12.60 -18.85
N GLY A 90 15.04 11.83 -18.16
CA GLY A 90 16.46 12.10 -18.01
C GLY A 90 17.22 12.04 -19.33
N PHE A 91 16.93 11.08 -20.19
CA PHE A 91 17.47 11.01 -21.55
C PHE A 91 16.98 12.15 -22.44
N LEU A 92 15.68 12.48 -22.38
CA LEU A 92 15.09 13.58 -23.17
C LEU A 92 15.70 14.95 -22.84
N ARG A 93 15.99 15.24 -21.56
CA ARG A 93 16.59 16.51 -21.14
C ARG A 93 18.07 16.66 -21.57
N LYS A 94 18.75 15.57 -21.90
CA LYS A 94 20.17 15.56 -22.29
C LYS A 94 20.40 15.70 -23.80
N VAL A 95 19.33 15.67 -24.61
CA VAL A 95 19.29 15.99 -26.05
C VAL A 95 18.82 17.41 -26.25
#